data_AF-A0A6J1PVT1-F1
#
_entry.id   AF-A0A6J1PVT1-F1
#
_cell.length_a   1.000
_cell.length_b   1.000
_cell.length_c   1.000
_cell.angle_alpha   90.00
_cell.angle_beta   90.00
_cell.angle_gamma   90.00
#
_symmetry.space_group_name_H-M   'P 1'
#
loop_
_entity.id
_entity.type
_entity.pdbx_description
1 polymer ?
#
loop_
_entity_poly.entity_id
_entity_poly.type
_entity_poly.pdbx_seq_one_letter_code
_entity_poly.pdbx_strand_id
1 'polypeptide(L)'
;TGISLLGTPTEIYVHGTSYLFLCCTAFFVTFATSVVYLPVFHELKLTSTYEYLEKRFDKRIRLLGSVLFAISIITWLPIVIYVPALAFNQVTGVNVHIVTPFVCIVCIFYTCVGGLKAVVWTDFFQTFIMFGSMLLITIKGTVDVGGLSLVIRRNLESGRLELPTYVH
;
A
#
# COMPACT_ATOMS: atom_id res chain seq x y z
N THR A 1 -1.92 1.83 0.56
CA THR A 1 -2.95 1.65 1.61
C THR A 1 -2.98 2.86 2.52
N GLY A 2 -4.01 3.01 3.38
CA GLY A 2 -4.04 4.07 4.39
C GLY A 2 -2.83 4.04 5.35
N ILE A 3 -2.34 2.85 5.67
CA ILE A 3 -1.10 2.63 6.43
C ILE A 3 0.08 3.27 5.73
N SER A 4 0.30 2.96 4.44
CA SER A 4 1.42 3.54 3.70
C SER A 4 1.28 5.05 3.53
N LEU A 5 0.07 5.58 3.35
CA LEU A 5 -0.15 7.02 3.18
C LEU A 5 0.20 7.82 4.45
N LEU A 6 -0.08 7.27 5.63
CA LEU A 6 0.28 7.90 6.92
C LEU A 6 1.73 7.59 7.34
N GLY A 7 2.21 6.37 7.05
CA GLY A 7 3.54 5.92 7.42
C GLY A 7 4.64 6.51 6.55
N THR A 8 4.47 6.55 5.22
CA THR A 8 5.52 6.95 4.27
C THR A 8 6.04 8.38 4.50
N PRO A 9 5.18 9.40 4.72
CA PRO A 9 5.68 10.75 5.03
C PRO A 9 6.45 10.80 6.35
N THR A 10 6.03 10.01 7.34
CA THR A 10 6.68 9.91 8.65
C THR A 10 8.06 9.27 8.52
N GLU A 11 8.16 8.17 7.77
CA GLU A 11 9.42 7.49 7.47
C GLU A 11 10.38 8.38 6.67
N ILE A 12 9.89 9.07 5.64
CA ILE A 12 10.69 10.02 4.85
C ILE A 12 11.18 11.19 5.72
N TYR A 13 10.36 11.63 6.70
CA TYR A 13 10.76 12.70 7.62
C TYR A 13 11.90 12.28 8.55
N VAL A 14 11.94 11.00 8.97
CA VAL A 14 12.95 10.46 9.89
C VAL A 14 14.21 9.97 9.17
N HIS A 15 14.06 9.28 8.03
CA HIS A 15 15.14 8.62 7.29
C HIS A 15 15.63 9.39 6.04
N GLY A 16 15.03 10.53 5.72
CA GLY A 16 15.46 11.42 4.62
C GLY A 16 15.29 10.79 3.23
N THR A 17 16.12 11.24 2.27
CA THR A 17 16.08 10.79 0.86
C THR A 17 16.39 9.31 0.66
N SER A 18 17.00 8.64 1.64
CA SER A 18 17.32 7.21 1.61
C SER A 18 16.10 6.34 1.35
N TYR A 19 14.92 6.75 1.84
CA TYR A 19 13.66 6.06 1.60
C TYR A 19 13.24 6.08 0.11
N LEU A 20 13.73 7.04 -0.69
CA LEU A 20 13.46 7.09 -2.14
C LEU A 20 14.04 5.87 -2.88
N PHE A 21 15.14 5.29 -2.37
CA PHE A 21 15.73 4.08 -2.94
C PHE A 21 14.80 2.87 -2.84
N LEU A 22 13.99 2.76 -1.78
CA LEU A 22 12.96 1.70 -1.68
C LEU A 22 11.95 1.78 -2.83
N CYS A 23 11.55 2.98 -3.24
CA CYS A 23 10.67 3.17 -4.38
C CYS A 23 11.32 2.69 -5.69
N CYS A 24 12.59 3.01 -5.90
CA CYS A 24 13.35 2.53 -7.05
C CYS A 24 13.47 1.01 -7.05
N THR A 25 13.86 0.40 -5.93
CA THR A 25 13.96 -1.06 -5.79
C THR A 25 12.61 -1.73 -6.04
N ALA A 26 11.52 -1.20 -5.48
CA ALA A 26 10.18 -1.75 -5.68
C ALA A 26 9.77 -1.73 -7.16
N PHE A 27 10.11 -0.66 -7.89
CA PHE A 27 9.86 -0.58 -9.34
C PHE A 27 10.63 -1.65 -10.11
N PHE A 28 11.93 -1.81 -9.83
CA PHE A 28 12.76 -2.84 -10.46
C PHE A 28 12.28 -4.26 -10.15
N VAL A 29 11.94 -4.55 -8.90
CA VAL A 29 11.40 -5.86 -8.49
C VAL A 29 10.08 -6.15 -9.19
N THR A 30 9.18 -5.17 -9.28
CA THR A 30 7.90 -5.32 -9.99
C THR A 30 8.10 -5.60 -11.47
N PHE A 31 9.01 -4.85 -12.12
CA PHE A 31 9.35 -5.06 -13.52
C PHE A 31 9.94 -6.46 -13.77
N ALA A 32 10.94 -6.86 -12.97
CA ALA A 32 11.55 -8.18 -13.05
C ALA A 32 10.51 -9.30 -12.83
N THR A 33 9.61 -9.10 -11.86
CA THR A 33 8.55 -10.07 -11.57
C THR A 33 7.58 -10.21 -12.75
N SER A 34 7.20 -9.09 -13.36
CA SER A 34 6.31 -9.08 -14.52
C SER A 34 6.93 -9.76 -15.75
N VAL A 35 8.24 -9.71 -15.93
CA VAL A 35 8.90 -10.35 -17.09
C VAL A 35 9.17 -11.83 -16.84
N VAL A 36 9.57 -12.20 -15.62
CA VAL A 36 10.01 -13.57 -15.31
C VAL A 36 8.86 -14.47 -14.87
N TYR A 37 8.02 -14.01 -13.95
CA TYR A 37 7.00 -14.87 -13.33
C TYR A 37 5.67 -14.84 -14.10
N LEU A 38 5.26 -13.67 -14.60
CA LEU A 38 4.00 -13.52 -15.35
C LEU A 38 3.85 -14.50 -16.54
N PRO A 39 4.86 -14.70 -17.43
CA PRO A 39 4.70 -15.64 -18.52
C PRO A 39 4.52 -17.08 -18.03
N VAL A 40 5.24 -17.48 -16.97
CA VAL A 40 5.11 -18.81 -16.37
C VAL A 40 3.70 -19.05 -15.85
N PHE A 41 3.10 -18.09 -15.12
CA PHE A 41 1.73 -18.24 -14.64
C PHE A 41 0.70 -18.28 -15.77
N HIS A 42 0.91 -17.47 -16.83
CA HIS A 42 0.01 -17.41 -17.97
C HIS A 42 0.04 -18.71 -18.80
N GLU A 43 1.23 -19.28 -19.04
CA GLU A 43 1.37 -20.55 -19.77
C GLU A 43 0.74 -21.73 -19.03
N LEU A 44 0.84 -21.75 -17.70
CA LEU A 44 0.26 -22.81 -16.88
C LEU A 44 -1.27 -22.65 -16.64
N LYS A 45 -1.89 -21.55 -17.09
CA LYS A 45 -3.33 -21.22 -16.92
C LYS A 45 -3.82 -21.38 -15.48
N LEU A 46 -2.97 -21.02 -14.52
CA LEU A 46 -3.30 -21.17 -13.10
C LEU A 46 -4.19 -20.03 -12.65
N THR A 47 -5.22 -20.36 -11.88
CA THR A 47 -6.14 -19.37 -11.29
C THR A 47 -5.67 -18.88 -9.93
N SER A 48 -4.79 -19.66 -9.27
CA SER A 48 -4.20 -19.31 -7.97
C SER A 48 -2.73 -19.72 -7.89
N THR A 49 -1.91 -18.91 -7.22
CA THR A 49 -0.51 -19.23 -6.94
C THR A 49 -0.34 -20.56 -6.20
N TYR A 50 -1.33 -20.98 -5.41
CA TYR A 50 -1.27 -22.27 -4.70
C TYR A 50 -1.47 -23.49 -5.62
N GLU A 51 -2.07 -23.32 -6.80
CA GLU A 51 -2.14 -24.39 -7.81
C GLU A 51 -0.76 -24.69 -8.40
N TYR A 52 0.11 -23.68 -8.45
CA TYR A 52 1.52 -23.90 -8.81
C TYR A 52 2.21 -24.80 -7.78
N LEU A 53 1.99 -24.54 -6.48
CA LEU A 53 2.53 -25.34 -5.38
C LEU A 53 2.04 -26.79 -5.43
N GLU A 54 0.76 -27.01 -5.77
CA GLU A 54 0.24 -28.37 -5.97
C GLU A 54 0.92 -29.08 -7.14
N LYS A 55 1.07 -28.41 -8.29
CA LYS A 55 1.67 -29.00 -9.49
C LYS A 55 3.15 -29.35 -9.29
N ARG A 56 3.86 -28.58 -8.45
CA ARG A 56 5.29 -28.78 -8.18
C ARG A 56 5.57 -29.76 -7.04
N PHE A 57 4.72 -29.79 -6.01
CA PHE A 57 4.93 -30.60 -4.82
C PHE A 57 3.81 -31.62 -4.63
N ASP A 58 2.73 -31.22 -3.95
CA ASP A 58 1.60 -32.09 -3.63
C ASP A 58 0.40 -31.22 -3.17
N LYS A 59 -0.81 -31.79 -3.21
CA LYS A 59 -2.04 -31.19 -2.70
C LYS A 59 -1.97 -30.84 -1.21
N ARG A 60 -1.18 -31.60 -0.42
CA ARG A 60 -0.94 -31.29 1.01
C ARG A 60 -0.28 -29.91 1.20
N ILE A 61 0.68 -29.58 0.34
CA ILE A 61 1.39 -28.29 0.38
C ILE A 61 0.48 -27.15 -0.07
N ARG A 62 -0.39 -27.37 -1.07
CA ARG A 62 -1.41 -26.40 -1.47
C ARG A 62 -2.34 -26.05 -0.30
N LEU A 63 -2.84 -27.06 0.42
CA LEU A 63 -3.74 -26.85 1.55
C LEU A 63 -3.02 -26.09 2.67
N LEU A 64 -1.81 -26.52 3.04
CA LEU A 64 -1.01 -25.86 4.07
C LEU A 64 -0.71 -24.40 3.71
N GLY A 65 -0.27 -24.12 2.48
CA GLY A 65 0.01 -22.76 2.01
C GLY A 65 -1.23 -21.87 2.00
N SER A 66 -2.37 -22.40 1.54
CA SER A 66 -3.64 -21.67 1.50
C SER A 66 -4.14 -21.34 2.91
N VAL A 67 -4.02 -22.28 3.86
CA VAL A 67 -4.42 -22.08 5.26
C VAL A 67 -3.52 -21.06 5.95
N LEU A 68 -2.20 -21.18 5.80
CA LEU A 68 -1.25 -20.20 6.37
C LEU A 68 -1.51 -18.80 5.83
N PHE A 69 -1.78 -18.67 4.53
CA PHE A 69 -2.13 -17.37 3.95
C PHE A 69 -3.46 -16.82 4.47
N ALA A 70 -4.48 -17.67 4.60
CA ALA A 70 -5.76 -17.25 5.17
C ALA A 70 -5.58 -16.72 6.60
N ILE A 71 -4.80 -17.40 7.44
CA ILE A 71 -4.47 -16.95 8.80
C ILE A 71 -3.73 -15.61 8.78
N SER A 72 -2.75 -15.46 7.88
CA SER A 72 -2.00 -14.21 7.70
C SER A 72 -2.93 -13.05 7.32
N ILE A 73 -3.85 -13.27 6.38
CA ILE A 73 -4.84 -12.25 5.98
C ILE A 73 -5.80 -11.93 7.12
N ILE A 74 -6.32 -12.92 7.84
CA ILE A 74 -7.23 -12.70 8.99
C ILE A 74 -6.54 -11.86 10.07
N THR A 75 -5.24 -12.07 10.29
CA THR A 75 -4.47 -11.31 11.28
C THR A 75 -4.15 -9.89 10.81
N TRP A 76 -3.84 -9.72 9.52
CA TRP A 76 -3.44 -8.44 8.94
C TRP A 76 -4.61 -7.51 8.63
N LEU A 77 -5.74 -8.06 8.17
CA LEU A 77 -6.89 -7.29 7.68
C LEU A 77 -7.52 -6.34 8.73
N PRO A 78 -7.67 -6.71 10.02
CA PRO A 78 -8.13 -5.79 11.06
C PRO A 78 -7.24 -4.55 11.20
N ILE A 79 -5.92 -4.71 11.11
CA ILE A 79 -4.96 -3.61 11.20
C ILE A 79 -5.16 -2.65 10.01
N VAL A 80 -5.35 -3.19 8.82
CA VAL A 80 -5.59 -2.41 7.58
C VAL A 80 -6.86 -1.58 7.67
N ILE A 81 -7.93 -2.09 8.29
CA ILE A 81 -9.20 -1.37 8.45
C ILE A 81 -9.13 -0.35 9.60
N TYR A 82 -8.38 -0.67 10.66
CA TYR A 82 -8.27 0.17 11.84
C TYR A 82 -7.58 1.51 11.55
N VAL A 83 -6.49 1.52 10.77
CA VAL A 83 -5.72 2.74 10.48
C VAL A 83 -6.53 3.86 9.79
N PRO A 84 -7.28 3.62 8.70
CA PRO A 84 -8.14 4.65 8.12
C PRO A 84 -9.30 5.05 9.03
N ALA A 85 -9.83 4.13 9.84
CA ALA A 85 -10.88 4.45 10.83
C ALA A 85 -10.34 5.38 11.94
N LEU A 86 -9.09 5.17 12.37
CA LEU A 86 -8.41 6.06 13.32
C LEU A 86 -8.18 7.45 12.72
N ALA A 87 -7.69 7.53 11.49
CA ALA A 87 -7.53 8.80 10.78
C ALA A 87 -8.88 9.54 10.62
N PHE A 88 -9.96 8.80 10.30
CA PHE A 88 -11.30 9.37 10.21
C PHE A 88 -11.82 9.89 11.56
N ASN A 89 -11.54 9.16 12.65
CA ASN A 89 -11.86 9.60 14.01
C ASN A 89 -11.12 10.89 14.38
N GLN A 90 -9.86 11.06 13.97
CA GLN A 90 -9.09 12.27 14.24
C GLN A 90 -9.68 13.52 13.57
N VAL A 91 -10.28 13.39 12.38
CA VAL A 91 -10.85 14.53 11.66
C VAL A 91 -12.31 14.82 12.01
N THR A 92 -13.11 13.79 12.34
CA THR A 92 -14.55 13.95 12.62
C THR A 92 -14.91 13.90 14.11
N GLY A 93 -14.02 13.36 14.96
CA GLY A 93 -14.30 13.07 16.37
C GLY A 93 -15.19 11.85 16.62
N VAL A 94 -15.70 11.18 15.58
CA VAL A 94 -16.61 10.03 15.72
C VAL A 94 -15.85 8.80 16.17
N ASN A 95 -16.32 8.14 17.23
CA ASN A 95 -15.64 7.00 17.85
C ASN A 95 -15.31 5.88 16.82
N VAL A 96 -14.06 5.41 16.83
CA VAL A 96 -13.54 4.35 15.95
C VAL A 96 -14.40 3.08 16.01
N HIS A 97 -14.97 2.74 17.18
CA HIS A 97 -15.84 1.58 17.36
C HIS A 97 -17.14 1.64 16.54
N ILE A 98 -17.58 2.82 16.11
CA ILE A 98 -18.74 2.99 15.20
C ILE A 98 -18.28 3.02 13.74
N VAL A 99 -17.17 3.69 13.46
CA VAL A 99 -16.63 3.85 12.11
C VAL A 99 -16.17 2.51 11.52
N THR A 100 -15.45 1.70 12.30
CA THR A 100 -14.92 0.40 11.88
C THR A 100 -16.01 -0.55 11.37
N PRO A 101 -17.08 -0.89 12.13
CA PRO A 101 -18.10 -1.80 11.62
C PRO A 101 -18.84 -1.23 10.41
N PHE A 102 -19.06 0.09 10.34
CA PHE A 102 -19.66 0.73 9.18
C PHE A 102 -18.83 0.51 7.90
N VAL A 103 -17.51 0.78 7.97
CA VAL A 103 -16.58 0.55 6.84
C VAL A 103 -16.54 -0.93 6.45
N CYS A 104 -16.52 -1.85 7.43
CA CYS A 104 -16.57 -3.28 7.18
C CYS A 104 -17.84 -3.70 6.42
N ILE A 105 -19.02 -3.20 6.83
CA ILE A 105 -20.29 -3.53 6.20
C ILE A 105 -20.30 -3.07 4.74
N VAL A 106 -19.89 -1.83 4.47
CA VAL A 106 -19.78 -1.31 3.10
C VAL A 106 -18.81 -2.15 2.28
N CYS A 107 -17.65 -2.49 2.86
CA CYS A 107 -16.62 -3.31 2.21
C CYS A 107 -17.13 -4.70 1.82
N ILE A 108 -17.75 -5.40 2.77
CA ILE A 108 -18.33 -6.72 2.55
C ILE A 108 -19.43 -6.63 1.50
N PHE A 109 -20.30 -5.62 1.57
CA PHE A 109 -21.41 -5.46 0.64
C PHE A 109 -20.96 -5.34 -0.81
N TYR A 110 -20.05 -4.40 -1.14
CA TYR A 110 -19.60 -4.24 -2.52
C TYR A 110 -18.78 -5.44 -3.01
N THR A 111 -18.04 -6.09 -2.10
CA THR A 111 -17.25 -7.29 -2.42
C THR A 111 -18.15 -8.48 -2.74
N CYS A 112 -19.21 -8.71 -1.95
CA CYS A 112 -20.16 -9.79 -2.16
C CYS A 112 -20.98 -9.61 -3.45
N VAL A 113 -21.45 -8.38 -3.73
CA VAL A 113 -22.29 -8.11 -4.90
C VAL A 113 -21.50 -8.15 -6.19
N GLY A 114 -20.28 -7.59 -6.19
CA GLY A 114 -19.53 -7.37 -7.42
C GLY A 114 -18.39 -8.36 -7.70
N GLY A 115 -18.02 -9.19 -6.71
CA GLY A 115 -16.91 -10.14 -6.82
C GLY A 115 -15.57 -9.47 -7.14
N LEU A 116 -14.62 -10.25 -7.67
CA LEU A 116 -13.27 -9.77 -7.97
C LEU A 116 -13.26 -8.59 -8.95
N LYS A 117 -14.17 -8.58 -9.94
CA LYS A 117 -14.24 -7.50 -10.94
C LYS A 117 -14.56 -6.15 -10.31
N ALA A 118 -15.53 -6.10 -9.39
CA ALA A 118 -15.85 -4.85 -8.70
C ALA A 118 -14.70 -4.39 -7.80
N VAL A 119 -14.04 -5.32 -7.10
CA VAL A 119 -12.87 -5.00 -6.25
C VAL A 119 -11.76 -4.33 -7.08
N VAL A 120 -11.44 -4.87 -8.26
CA VAL A 120 -10.43 -4.29 -9.15
C VAL A 120 -10.84 -2.89 -9.61
N TRP A 121 -12.12 -2.68 -9.92
CA TRP A 121 -12.61 -1.36 -10.34
C TRP A 121 -12.57 -0.33 -9.22
N THR A 122 -12.93 -0.74 -8.00
CA THR A 122 -12.81 0.12 -6.82
C THR A 122 -11.36 0.47 -6.50
N ASP A 123 -10.43 -0.48 -6.65
CA ASP A 123 -9.00 -0.25 -6.40
C ASP A 123 -8.38 0.71 -7.43
N PHE A 124 -8.79 0.59 -8.70
CA PHE A 124 -8.38 1.52 -9.75
C PHE A 124 -8.76 2.97 -9.41
N PHE A 125 -10.00 3.22 -9.03
CA PHE A 125 -10.42 4.55 -8.62
C PHE A 125 -9.79 5.02 -7.32
N GLN A 126 -9.65 4.13 -6.34
CA GLN A 126 -9.01 4.46 -5.08
C GLN A 126 -7.57 4.94 -5.33
N THR A 127 -6.83 4.30 -6.23
CA THR A 127 -5.48 4.72 -6.61
C THR A 127 -5.48 6.12 -7.22
N PHE A 128 -6.42 6.43 -8.11
CA PHE A 128 -6.52 7.75 -8.73
C PHE A 128 -6.83 8.85 -7.71
N ILE A 129 -7.80 8.60 -6.82
CA ILE A 129 -8.18 9.52 -5.74
C ILE A 129 -7.00 9.74 -4.78
N MET A 130 -6.30 8.67 -4.40
CA MET A 130 -5.12 8.75 -3.53
C MET A 130 -4.02 9.61 -4.17
N PHE A 131 -3.69 9.38 -5.44
CA PHE A 131 -2.69 10.17 -6.15
C PHE A 131 -3.08 11.65 -6.25
N GLY A 132 -4.34 11.93 -6.61
CA GLY A 132 -4.87 13.29 -6.65
C GLY A 132 -4.81 14.00 -5.31
N SER A 133 -5.21 13.33 -4.22
CA SER A 133 -5.15 13.88 -2.87
C SER A 133 -3.73 14.21 -2.44
N MET A 134 -2.76 13.34 -2.75
CA MET A 134 -1.36 13.54 -2.40
C MET A 134 -0.75 14.72 -3.16
N LEU A 135 -1.09 14.89 -4.43
CA LEU A 135 -0.66 16.02 -5.25
C LEU A 135 -1.24 17.35 -4.72
N LEU A 136 -2.54 17.37 -4.37
CA LEU A 136 -3.18 18.53 -3.78
C LEU A 136 -2.55 18.92 -2.43
N ILE A 137 -2.33 17.95 -1.54
CA ILE A 137 -1.68 18.18 -0.23
C ILE A 137 -0.28 18.74 -0.43
N THR A 138 0.49 18.19 -1.37
CA THR A 138 1.86 18.66 -1.67
C THR A 138 1.86 20.10 -2.19
N ILE A 139 0.96 20.46 -3.11
CA ILE A 139 0.85 21.81 -3.65
C ILE A 139 0.43 22.79 -2.56
N LYS A 140 -0.66 22.49 -1.85
CA LYS A 140 -1.21 23.37 -0.81
C LYS A 140 -0.21 23.56 0.33
N GLY A 141 0.46 22.49 0.76
CA GLY A 141 1.54 22.54 1.74
C GLY A 141 2.73 23.38 1.27
N THR A 142 3.11 23.29 -0.01
CA THR A 142 4.19 24.12 -0.57
C THR A 142 3.83 25.61 -0.61
N VAL A 143 2.57 25.93 -0.95
CA VAL A 143 2.07 27.32 -0.97
C VAL A 143 2.02 27.91 0.44
N ASP A 144 1.49 27.17 1.42
CA ASP A 144 1.38 27.63 2.81
C ASP A 144 2.76 27.86 3.46
N VAL A 145 3.79 27.12 3.05
CA VAL A 145 5.17 27.29 3.53
C VAL A 145 5.86 28.52 2.91
N GLY A 146 5.32 29.13 1.86
CA GLY A 146 5.91 30.31 1.20
C GLY A 146 6.62 30.01 -0.12
N GLY A 147 6.34 28.86 -0.74
CA GLY A 147 6.79 28.51 -2.08
C GLY A 147 7.85 27.41 -2.14
N LEU A 148 8.01 26.82 -3.34
CA LEU A 148 8.91 25.68 -3.60
C LEU A 148 10.38 25.99 -3.24
N SER A 149 10.80 27.25 -3.44
CA SER A 149 12.16 27.71 -3.13
C SER A 149 12.47 27.64 -1.63
N LEU A 150 11.50 27.95 -0.76
CA LEU A 150 11.69 27.86 0.69
C LEU A 150 11.66 26.40 1.18
N VAL A 151 10.85 25.54 0.54
CA VAL A 151 10.82 24.10 0.83
C VAL A 151 12.16 23.45 0.51
N ILE A 152 12.73 23.73 -0.66
CA ILE A 152 14.04 23.21 -1.08
C ILE A 152 15.14 23.71 -0.15
N ARG A 153 15.13 25.01 0.18
CA ARG A 153 16.13 25.61 1.08
C ARG A 153 16.04 25.05 2.49
N ARG A 154 14.83 24.84 3.04
CA ARG A 154 14.65 24.17 4.35
C ARG A 154 15.10 22.71 4.32
N ASN A 155 14.87 21.97 3.23
CA ASN A 155 15.37 20.59 3.10
C ASN A 155 16.91 20.52 3.05
N LEU A 156 17.55 21.51 2.43
CA LEU A 156 19.01 21.66 2.42
C LEU A 156 19.56 22.06 3.80
N GLU A 157 18.95 23.03 4.47
CA GLU A 157 19.39 23.52 5.80
C GLU A 157 19.14 22.48 6.92
N SER A 158 18.14 21.61 6.77
CA SER A 158 17.85 20.54 7.74
C SER A 158 18.65 19.25 7.51
N GLY A 159 19.56 19.23 6.52
CA GLY A 159 20.41 18.07 6.23
C GLY A 159 19.64 16.84 5.72
N ARG A 160 18.40 16.99 5.25
CA ARG A 160 17.52 15.86 4.89
C ARG A 160 17.72 15.32 3.48
N LEU A 161 18.50 16.03 2.68
CA LEU A 161 19.03 15.59 1.38
C LEU A 161 20.31 14.76 1.60
N GLU A 162 20.20 13.67 2.34
CA GLU A 162 21.30 12.69 2.44
C GLU A 162 21.22 11.75 1.23
N LEU A 163 22.30 11.74 0.43
CA LEU A 163 22.60 10.63 -0.47
C LEU A 163 23.09 9.45 0.38
N PRO A 164 22.84 8.19 -0.03
CA PRO A 164 23.33 7.03 0.72
C PRO A 164 24.84 7.14 0.84
N THR A 165 25.31 7.47 2.04
CA THR A 165 26.73 7.54 2.32
C THR A 165 27.17 6.09 2.47
N TYR A 166 27.96 5.59 1.52
CA TYR A 166 28.64 4.31 1.66
C TYR A 166 29.59 4.42 2.85
N VAL A 167 29.17 3.92 4.00
CA VAL A 167 30.04 3.75 5.17
C VAL A 167 30.98 2.60 4.84
N HIS A 168 32.25 2.92 4.63
CA HIS A 168 33.35 1.96 4.75
C HIS A 168 33.60 1.65 6.22
#